data_AF-A0A9E3E245-F1
#
_entry.id   AF-A0A9E3E245-F1
#
_cell.length_a   1.000
_cell.length_b   1.000
_cell.length_c   1.000
_cell.angle_alpha   90.00
_cell.angle_beta   90.00
_cell.angle_gamma   90.00
#
_symmetry.space_group_name_H-M   'P 1'
#
loop_
_entity.id
_entity.type
_entity.pdbx_description
1 polymer ?
#
loop_
_entity_poly.entity_id
_entity_poly.type
_entity_poly.pdbx_seq_one_letter_code
_entity_poly.pdbx_strand_id
1 'polypeptide(L)'
;MSQATFLRACDVLHFALPKGSPPLADSEIVVACEKCGDVKLSSCFLTLKRETVYTCTTCGKPVVILAVPNADETPWMEGAYRLNQFVIWHPGELRFRGVVRAPLVASPPPKPAPPAA
;
A
#
# COMPACT_ATOMS: atom_id res chain seq x y z
N MET A 1 27.48 0.74 11.77
CA MET A 1 26.11 1.20 12.07
C MET A 1 25.27 0.96 10.85
N SER A 2 24.41 -0.05 10.87
CA SER A 2 23.48 -0.36 9.78
C SER A 2 22.49 0.79 9.68
N GLN A 3 22.64 1.64 8.65
CA GLN A 3 21.61 2.60 8.27
C GLN A 3 20.31 1.80 8.12
N ALA A 4 19.33 2.06 8.96
CA ALA A 4 17.97 1.61 8.71
C ALA A 4 17.52 2.33 7.44
N THR A 5 17.65 1.66 6.29
CA THR A 5 17.22 2.20 5.01
C THR A 5 15.71 2.35 5.08
N PHE A 6 15.24 3.59 5.21
CA PHE A 6 13.82 3.90 5.18
C PHE A 6 13.25 3.48 3.82
N LEU A 7 12.24 2.61 3.81
CA LEU A 7 11.57 2.17 2.60
C LEU A 7 10.47 3.16 2.25
N ARG A 8 10.76 4.14 1.39
CA ARG A 8 9.75 5.10 0.97
C ARG A 8 8.86 4.53 -0.12
N ALA A 9 7.59 4.92 -0.10
CA ALA A 9 6.61 4.59 -1.13
C ALA A 9 7.06 5.09 -2.51
N CYS A 10 7.68 6.26 -2.60
CA CYS A 10 8.23 6.74 -3.85
C CYS A 10 9.25 5.77 -4.46
N ASP A 11 10.21 5.28 -3.68
CA ASP A 11 11.23 4.34 -4.16
C ASP A 11 10.63 3.00 -4.56
N VAL A 12 9.69 2.48 -3.77
CA VAL A 12 9.04 1.18 -4.02
C VAL A 12 8.10 1.26 -5.23
N LEU A 13 7.24 2.26 -5.30
CA LEU A 13 6.26 2.40 -6.40
C LEU A 13 6.92 2.85 -7.70
N HIS A 14 8.11 3.45 -7.65
CA HIS A 14 8.87 3.73 -8.86
C HIS A 14 9.18 2.46 -9.67
N PHE A 15 9.30 1.29 -9.03
CA PHE A 15 9.46 0.01 -9.73
C PHE A 15 8.23 -0.39 -10.56
N ALA A 16 7.05 0.20 -10.31
CA ALA A 16 5.86 -0.02 -11.12
C ALA A 16 5.81 0.89 -12.35
N LEU A 17 6.72 1.86 -12.49
CA LEU A 17 6.79 2.77 -13.63
C LEU A 17 7.68 2.20 -14.76
N PRO A 18 7.47 2.63 -16.02
CA PRO A 18 8.35 2.26 -17.13
C PRO A 18 9.80 2.66 -16.87
N LYS A 19 10.76 1.86 -17.35
CA LYS A 19 12.19 2.17 -17.26
C LYS A 19 12.48 3.52 -17.93
N GLY A 20 13.18 4.41 -17.22
CA GLY A 20 13.47 5.77 -17.68
C GLY A 20 12.46 6.83 -17.24
N SER A 21 11.43 6.44 -16.45
CA SER A 21 10.54 7.40 -15.82
C SER A 21 11.31 8.31 -14.85
N PRO A 22 10.96 9.61 -14.73
CA PRO A 22 11.54 10.47 -13.72
C PRO A 22 11.27 9.92 -12.31
N PRO A 23 12.12 10.23 -11.31
CA PRO A 23 11.87 9.83 -9.92
C PRO A 23 10.47 10.25 -9.48
N LEU A 24 9.79 9.35 -8.78
CA LEU A 24 8.45 9.59 -8.27
C LEU A 24 8.58 10.38 -6.96
N ALA A 25 7.81 11.44 -6.76
CA ALA A 25 7.76 12.12 -5.47
C ALA A 25 6.64 11.56 -4.59
N ASP A 26 6.83 11.56 -3.27
CA ASP A 26 5.81 11.10 -2.32
C ASP A 26 4.48 11.88 -2.47
N SER A 27 4.56 13.16 -2.83
CA SER A 27 3.40 14.03 -3.09
C SER A 27 2.58 13.65 -4.33
N GLU A 28 3.14 12.85 -5.24
CA GLU A 28 2.45 12.33 -6.43
C GLU A 28 1.67 11.05 -6.15
N ILE A 29 1.88 10.44 -4.97
CA ILE A 29 1.22 9.21 -4.58
C ILE A 29 -0.02 9.55 -3.76
N VAL A 30 -1.16 9.11 -4.26
CA VAL A 30 -2.47 9.32 -3.66
C VAL A 30 -3.08 7.96 -3.38
N VAL A 31 -3.68 7.79 -2.21
CA VAL A 31 -4.43 6.59 -1.86
C VAL A 31 -5.82 6.98 -1.39
N ALA A 32 -6.84 6.27 -1.86
CA ALA A 32 -8.20 6.46 -1.39
C ALA A 32 -8.33 5.90 0.04
N CYS A 33 -8.60 6.77 0.99
CA CYS A 33 -9.00 6.41 2.33
C CYS A 33 -10.53 6.25 2.39
N GLU A 34 -11.02 5.14 2.92
CA GLU A 34 -12.46 4.84 3.00
C GLU A 34 -13.28 5.94 3.72
N LYS A 35 -12.68 6.64 4.69
CA LYS A 35 -13.35 7.70 5.46
C LYS A 35 -13.10 9.11 4.93
N CYS A 36 -11.94 9.36 4.33
CA CYS A 36 -11.47 10.72 4.05
C CYS A 36 -11.39 11.01 2.54
N GLY A 37 -11.59 10.00 1.70
CA GLY A 37 -11.35 10.10 0.26
C GLY A 37 -9.86 10.06 -0.06
N ASP A 38 -9.48 10.71 -1.15
CA ASP A 38 -8.12 10.70 -1.67
C ASP A 38 -7.14 11.45 -0.76
N VAL A 39 -6.15 10.74 -0.23
CA VAL A 39 -5.10 11.30 0.64
C VAL A 39 -3.72 11.10 0.06
N LYS A 40 -2.88 12.14 0.14
CA LYS A 40 -1.49 12.09 -0.30
C LYS A 40 -0.62 11.41 0.74
N LEU A 41 0.36 10.65 0.28
CA LEU A 41 1.38 10.08 1.15
C LEU A 41 2.38 11.17 1.54
N SER A 42 2.19 11.80 2.70
CA SER A 42 3.11 12.81 3.23
C SER A 42 3.74 12.42 4.56
N SER A 43 3.10 11.53 5.31
CA SER A 43 3.51 11.14 6.67
C SER A 43 3.69 9.63 6.74
N CYS A 44 4.91 9.20 7.06
CA CYS A 44 5.25 7.80 7.29
C CYS A 44 6.01 7.63 8.59
N PHE A 45 5.91 6.45 9.19
CA PHE A 45 6.76 6.01 10.27
C PHE A 45 7.22 4.57 10.05
N LEU A 46 8.41 4.27 10.56
CA LEU A 46 8.92 2.90 10.65
C LEU A 46 8.36 2.26 11.91
N THR A 47 7.80 1.07 11.79
CA THR A 47 7.60 0.22 12.97
C THR A 47 8.84 -0.63 13.21
N LEU A 48 8.93 -1.20 14.41
CA LEU A 48 10.03 -2.08 14.86
C LEU A 48 10.27 -3.30 13.94
N LYS A 49 9.33 -3.61 13.03
CA LYS A 49 9.32 -4.79 12.14
C LYS A 49 9.92 -4.57 10.75
N ARG A 50 10.61 -3.45 10.48
CA ARG A 50 11.15 -3.10 9.12
C ARG A 50 10.07 -2.88 8.05
N GLU A 51 8.86 -2.57 8.47
CA GLU A 51 7.80 -2.09 7.59
C GLU A 51 7.68 -0.56 7.72
N THR A 52 7.32 0.08 6.61
CA THR A 52 7.00 1.51 6.57
C THR A 52 5.50 1.65 6.44
N VAL A 53 4.90 2.32 7.42
CA VAL A 53 3.46 2.53 7.48
C VAL A 53 3.18 4.00 7.19
N TYR A 54 2.33 4.24 6.20
CA TYR A 54 1.76 5.54 5.89
C TYR A 54 0.37 5.62 6.47
N THR A 55 0.08 6.71 7.17
CA THR A 55 -1.22 6.96 7.76
C THR A 55 -1.91 8.15 7.12
N CYS A 56 -3.24 8.08 7.07
CA CYS A 56 -4.07 9.21 6.69
C CYS A 56 -3.86 10.34 7.71
N THR A 57 -3.48 11.53 7.23
CA THR A 57 -3.28 12.71 8.08
C THR A 57 -4.56 13.19 8.75
N THR A 58 -5.73 12.84 8.20
CA THR A 58 -7.04 13.29 8.68
C THR A 58 -7.63 12.35 9.74
N CYS A 59 -7.52 11.04 9.57
CA CYS A 59 -8.12 10.05 10.49
C CYS A 59 -7.12 9.16 11.22
N GLY A 60 -5.82 9.29 10.94
CA GLY A 60 -4.75 8.54 11.59
C GLY A 60 -4.66 7.05 11.23
N LYS A 61 -5.58 6.53 10.41
CA LYS A 61 -5.59 5.12 10.00
C LYS A 61 -4.48 4.80 8.99
N PRO A 62 -3.92 3.58 8.99
CA PRO A 62 -2.98 3.14 7.97
C PRO A 62 -3.67 3.10 6.61
N VAL A 63 -3.00 3.65 5.61
CA VAL A 63 -3.48 3.72 4.22
C VAL A 63 -2.52 3.08 3.23
N VAL A 64 -1.23 2.99 3.54
CA VAL A 64 -0.27 2.18 2.78
C VAL A 64 0.70 1.54 3.75
N ILE A 65 1.00 0.26 3.56
CA ILE A 65 2.01 -0.46 4.32
C ILE A 65 2.98 -1.09 3.32
N LEU A 66 4.28 -0.85 3.54
CA LEU A 66 5.38 -1.36 2.73
C LEU A 66 6.27 -2.23 3.60
N ALA A 67 6.59 -3.43 3.14
CA ALA A 67 7.48 -4.33 3.87
C ALA A 67 8.39 -5.11 2.93
N VAL A 68 9.48 -5.64 3.46
CA VAL A 68 10.29 -6.67 2.78
C VAL A 68 9.73 -8.03 3.16
N PRO A 69 9.53 -8.96 2.22
CA PRO A 69 9.03 -10.29 2.53
C PRO A 69 10.00 -11.01 3.46
N ASN A 70 9.54 -11.27 4.69
CA ASN A 70 10.24 -12.09 5.66
C ASN A 70 9.74 -13.55 5.54
N ALA A 71 10.67 -14.51 5.49
CA ALA A 71 10.35 -15.93 5.34
C ALA A 71 9.71 -16.52 6.61
N ASP A 72 9.95 -15.89 7.77
CA ASP A 72 9.58 -16.40 9.09
C ASP A 72 8.32 -15.72 9.68
N GLU A 73 7.67 -14.79 8.97
CA GLU A 73 6.50 -14.06 9.49
C GLU A 73 5.18 -14.35 8.76
N THR A 74 4.12 -14.15 9.55
CA THR A 74 2.68 -14.30 9.34
C THR A 74 2.20 -14.04 7.90
N PRO A 75 1.12 -14.69 7.42
CA PRO A 75 0.49 -14.32 6.15
C PRO A 75 0.28 -12.80 6.09
N TRP A 76 0.81 -12.19 5.03
CA TRP A 76 0.62 -10.77 4.73
C TRP A 76 -0.86 -10.43 4.76
N MET A 77 -1.20 -9.21 5.19
CA MET A 77 -2.59 -8.74 5.24
C MET A 77 -3.31 -9.07 3.93
N GLU A 78 -4.55 -9.55 4.04
CA GLU A 78 -5.38 -9.84 2.89
C GLU A 78 -5.46 -8.62 1.95
N GLY A 79 -5.27 -8.87 0.66
CA GLY A 79 -5.17 -7.81 -0.35
C GLY A 79 -3.78 -7.17 -0.50
N ALA A 80 -2.75 -7.65 0.21
CA ALA A 80 -1.37 -7.27 -0.07
C ALA A 80 -0.88 -7.93 -1.37
N TYR A 81 -0.04 -7.23 -2.12
CA TYR A 81 0.61 -7.76 -3.33
C TYR A 81 2.11 -7.50 -3.32
N ARG A 82 2.82 -8.27 -4.13
CA ARG A 82 4.26 -8.09 -4.33
C ARG A 82 4.54 -7.17 -5.51
N LEU A 83 5.46 -6.24 -5.30
CA LEU A 83 6.09 -5.45 -6.34
C LEU A 83 7.60 -5.62 -6.21
N ASN A 84 8.19 -6.36 -7.14
CA ASN A 84 9.60 -6.75 -7.07
C ASN A 84 9.90 -7.49 -5.76
N GLN A 85 10.83 -6.97 -4.94
CA GLN A 85 11.21 -7.52 -3.64
C GLN A 85 10.44 -6.92 -2.46
N PHE A 86 9.37 -6.16 -2.72
CA PHE A 86 8.59 -5.48 -1.69
C PHE A 86 7.15 -6.01 -1.66
N VAL A 87 6.55 -6.00 -0.48
CA VAL A 87 5.14 -6.26 -0.25
C VAL A 87 4.45 -4.93 0.02
N ILE A 88 3.33 -4.70 -0.67
CA ILE A 88 2.55 -3.47 -0.59
C ILE A 88 1.13 -3.85 -0.19
N TRP A 89 0.58 -3.15 0.80
CA TRP A 89 -0.82 -3.22 1.18
C TRP A 89 -1.44 -1.82 1.20
N HIS A 90 -2.70 -1.73 0.76
CA HIS A 90 -3.50 -0.50 0.84
C HIS A 90 -5.00 -0.85 0.85
N PRO A 91 -5.84 -0.10 1.60
CA PRO A 91 -7.26 -0.41 1.75
C PRO A 91 -8.13 0.13 0.61
N GLY A 92 -7.69 1.18 -0.08
CA GLY A 92 -8.42 1.79 -1.20
C GLY A 92 -7.57 1.90 -2.46
N GLU A 93 -8.08 2.60 -3.47
CA GLU A 93 -7.38 2.76 -4.75
C GLU A 93 -6.08 3.56 -4.59
N LEU A 94 -4.94 2.97 -4.96
CA LEU A 94 -3.64 3.61 -4.96
C LEU A 94 -3.34 4.15 -6.36
N ARG A 95 -3.11 5.45 -6.45
CA ARG A 95 -2.94 6.21 -7.70
C ARG A 95 -1.62 6.95 -7.71
N PHE A 96 -0.87 6.84 -8.81
CA PHE A 96 0.33 7.63 -9.05
C PHE A 96 0.66 7.66 -10.54
N ARG A 97 0.88 8.85 -11.11
CA ARG A 97 1.30 9.04 -12.52
C ARG A 97 0.55 8.19 -13.56
N GLY A 98 -0.78 8.13 -13.45
CA GLY A 98 -1.63 7.35 -14.36
C GLY A 98 -1.66 5.84 -14.08
N VAL A 99 -0.85 5.35 -13.13
CA VAL A 99 -1.00 4.01 -12.57
C VAL A 99 -2.11 4.05 -11.55
N VAL A 100 -3.07 3.15 -11.72
CA VAL A 100 -4.18 2.93 -10.81
C VAL A 100 -4.14 1.47 -10.33
N ARG A 101 -3.98 1.28 -9.03
CA ARG A 101 -4.00 -0.01 -8.36
C ARG A 101 -5.26 -0.08 -7.51
N ALA A 102 -6.24 -0.85 -7.96
CA ALA A 102 -7.43 -1.12 -7.16
C ALA A 102 -7.04 -1.86 -5.87
N PRO A 103 -7.76 -1.63 -4.74
CA PRO A 103 -7.55 -2.42 -3.55
C PRO A 103 -7.89 -3.88 -3.85
N LEU A 104 -7.01 -4.80 -3.49
CA LEU A 104 -7.27 -6.24 -3.63
C LEU A 104 -8.14 -6.77 -2.48
N VAL A 105 -9.03 -5.94 -1.94
CA VAL A 105 -10.04 -6.40 -0.98
C VAL A 105 -10.89 -7.45 -1.69
N ALA A 106 -10.92 -8.63 -1.04
CA ALA A 106 -11.66 -9.80 -1.45
C ALA A 106 -13.00 -9.42 -2.07
N SER A 107 -13.30 -10.10 -3.18
CA SER A 107 -14.67 -10.14 -3.70
C SER A 107 -15.63 -10.30 -2.51
N PRO A 108 -16.74 -9.53 -2.43
CA PRO A 108 -17.74 -9.78 -1.40
C PRO A 108 -18.09 -11.27 -1.44
N PRO A 109 -18.19 -11.97 -0.29
CA PRO A 109 -18.57 -13.37 -0.29
C PRO A 109 -19.86 -13.50 -1.11
N PRO A 110 -19.99 -14.52 -1.98
CA PRO A 110 -21.19 -14.70 -2.79
C PRO A 110 -22.39 -14.63 -1.86
N LYS A 111 -23.32 -13.71 -2.15
CA LYS A 111 -24.57 -13.53 -1.41
C LYS A 111 -25.17 -14.92 -1.18
N PRO A 112 -25.46 -15.35 0.06
CA PRO A 112 -26.07 -16.65 0.28
C PRO A 112 -27.32 -16.74 -0.59
N ALA A 113 -27.37 -17.78 -1.42
CA ALA A 113 -28.50 -18.04 -2.28
C ALA A 113 -29.77 -18.05 -1.41
N PRO A 114 -30.87 -17.40 -1.86
CA PRO A 114 -32.12 -17.49 -1.12
C PRO A 114 -32.49 -18.97 -0.97
N PRO A 115 -33.01 -19.39 0.21
CA PRO A 115 -33.42 -20.78 0.39
C PRO A 115 -34.45 -21.12 -0.68
N ALA A 116 -34.18 -22.19 -1.42
CA ALA A 116 -35.14 -22.74 -2.38
C ALA A 116 -36.43 -23.05 -1.63
N ALA A 117 -37.53 -22.44 -2.07
CA ALA A 117 -38.87 -22.63 -1.55
C ALA A 117 -39.41 -24.02 -1.91
#